data_AF-A0A2P9GTL9-F1
#
_entry.id   AF-A0A2P9GTL9-F1
#
_cell.length_a   1.000
_cell.length_b   1.000
_cell.length_c   1.000
_cell.angle_alpha   90.00
_cell.angle_beta   90.00
_cell.angle_gamma   90.00
#
_symmetry.space_group_name_H-M   'P 1'
#
loop_
_entity.id
_entity.type
_entity.pdbx_description
1 polymer ?
#
loop_
_entity_poly.entity_id
_entity_poly.type
_entity_poly.pdbx_seq_one_letter_code
_entity_poly.pdbx_strand_id
1 'polypeptide(L)'
;MKVHYINMLLFALPLNILANNKNKPHTTHHTQKIPTTRSLCECELYAPANYDNDLEMKRVMDNFNKQTQQRFHEYEERMKTTRQKCKERCDKEIQKIILKDKLEKELIDKFVTLDTDIQSDAIPTCVCEKSVADKVEKGCLRCGGVLGGGVAPAVGLLGAMGIYGWKIGALATATKYATAKGHALGKIYGELVGKEEVIGLLRTFFVDKLFPKIFETFDTTSRYTEVTTLTKSILREYDTIRNSMDATVARNCSRFKDMLGNYVQNVGTHGTDEPTAIPKMLREILEIATKKAKAEAADASSKIAADLTAQETNVINTICRSWETTIIAAVVAIVIIILIMVIIYLILRHRRKKKMKKKLQYIKLLEE
;
A
#
# COMPACT_ATOMS: atom_id res chain seq x y z
N MET A 1 -39.63 -10.95 -46.60
CA MET A 1 -38.51 -11.53 -47.38
C MET A 1 -37.39 -11.84 -46.41
N LYS A 2 -36.96 -13.11 -46.35
CA LYS A 2 -36.09 -13.69 -45.30
C LYS A 2 -34.78 -12.91 -45.13
N VAL A 3 -34.50 -12.44 -43.92
CA VAL A 3 -33.27 -11.72 -43.56
C VAL A 3 -32.20 -12.75 -43.19
N HIS A 4 -31.50 -13.26 -44.20
CA HIS A 4 -30.24 -13.98 -44.02
C HIS A 4 -29.08 -13.01 -44.24
N TYR A 5 -28.63 -12.34 -43.19
CA TYR A 5 -27.32 -11.67 -43.22
C TYR A 5 -26.67 -11.60 -41.83
N ILE A 6 -26.68 -12.73 -41.11
CA ILE A 6 -26.03 -12.87 -39.79
C ILE A 6 -24.67 -13.61 -39.90
N ASN A 7 -24.29 -14.13 -41.07
CA ASN A 7 -23.15 -15.07 -41.18
C ASN A 7 -21.81 -14.50 -41.70
N MET A 8 -21.57 -13.19 -41.66
CA MET A 8 -20.28 -12.64 -42.14
C MET A 8 -19.57 -11.64 -41.21
N LEU A 9 -20.01 -11.52 -39.96
CA LEU A 9 -19.35 -10.70 -38.94
C LEU A 9 -19.37 -11.45 -37.60
N LEU A 10 -18.31 -12.22 -37.34
CA LEU A 10 -18.02 -12.84 -36.05
C LEU A 10 -17.57 -11.76 -35.03
N PHE A 11 -18.45 -10.80 -34.76
CA PHE A 11 -18.44 -9.95 -33.57
C PHE A 11 -19.86 -9.39 -33.43
N ALA A 12 -20.75 -10.20 -32.87
CA ALA A 12 -21.98 -9.69 -32.26
C ALA A 12 -21.59 -9.00 -30.95
N LEU A 13 -21.07 -7.77 -31.05
CA LEU A 13 -21.07 -6.86 -29.92
C LEU A 13 -22.54 -6.71 -29.50
N PRO A 14 -22.92 -6.92 -28.22
CA PRO A 14 -24.30 -6.74 -27.81
C PRO A 14 -24.63 -5.25 -27.95
N LEU A 15 -25.26 -4.89 -29.07
CA LEU A 15 -25.91 -3.60 -29.34
C LEU A 15 -27.16 -3.44 -28.46
N ASN A 16 -27.08 -3.82 -27.18
CA ASN A 16 -28.13 -3.61 -26.19
C ASN A 16 -27.93 -2.31 -25.40
N ILE A 17 -26.95 -1.48 -25.79
CA ILE A 17 -26.67 -0.17 -25.17
C ILE A 17 -27.18 1.01 -26.04
N LEU A 18 -27.67 0.74 -27.26
CA LEU A 18 -28.22 1.77 -28.16
C LEU A 18 -29.66 1.51 -28.59
N ALA A 19 -30.46 0.86 -27.72
CA ALA A 19 -31.91 0.99 -27.74
C ALA A 19 -32.28 1.88 -26.55
N ASN A 20 -32.33 3.20 -26.80
CA ASN A 20 -32.78 4.16 -25.82
C ASN A 20 -34.26 3.86 -25.50
N ASN A 21 -34.48 3.24 -24.34
CA ASN A 21 -35.79 2.94 -23.80
C ASN A 21 -36.47 4.25 -23.39
N LYS A 22 -37.19 4.87 -24.34
CA LYS A 22 -38.25 5.82 -24.02
C LYS A 22 -39.49 5.02 -23.69
N ASN A 23 -39.60 4.59 -22.42
CA ASN A 23 -40.86 4.29 -21.72
C ASN A 23 -40.52 3.99 -20.25
N LYS A 24 -40.38 5.06 -19.46
CA LYS A 24 -40.65 4.94 -18.02
C LYS A 24 -42.17 5.08 -17.87
N PRO A 25 -42.90 4.15 -17.23
CA PRO A 25 -44.16 4.51 -16.62
C PRO A 25 -43.79 5.47 -15.47
N HIS A 26 -43.92 6.76 -15.73
CA HIS A 26 -43.96 7.74 -14.67
C HIS A 26 -45.23 7.46 -13.89
N THR A 27 -45.10 6.94 -12.68
CA THR A 27 -46.20 6.99 -11.71
C THR A 27 -46.39 8.46 -11.35
N THR A 28 -47.25 9.14 -12.09
CA THR A 28 -47.80 10.44 -11.72
C THR A 28 -48.64 10.23 -10.47
N HIS A 29 -48.05 10.45 -9.29
CA HIS A 29 -48.85 10.75 -8.12
C HIS A 29 -49.53 12.09 -8.36
N HIS A 30 -50.85 12.06 -8.54
CA HIS A 30 -51.68 13.22 -8.28
C HIS A 30 -51.57 13.56 -6.79
N THR A 31 -50.56 14.33 -6.43
CA THR A 31 -50.56 15.04 -5.15
C THR A 31 -51.44 16.26 -5.36
N GLN A 32 -52.71 16.09 -5.01
CA GLN A 32 -53.60 17.22 -4.75
C GLN A 32 -52.87 18.11 -3.72
N LYS A 33 -52.60 19.37 -4.09
CA LYS A 33 -52.08 20.38 -3.15
C LYS A 33 -53.09 20.55 -2.03
N ILE A 34 -52.92 19.83 -0.93
CA ILE A 34 -53.50 20.16 0.36
C ILE A 34 -52.48 21.05 1.06
N PRO A 35 -52.79 22.32 1.38
CA PRO A 35 -51.94 23.13 2.21
C PRO A 35 -52.00 22.56 3.63
N THR A 36 -50.99 21.82 4.06
CA THR A 36 -50.77 21.55 5.49
C THR A 36 -50.05 22.73 6.12
N THR A 37 -50.66 23.92 6.04
CA THR A 37 -50.60 24.87 7.14
C THR A 37 -51.50 24.32 8.24
N ARG A 38 -51.05 23.27 8.94
CA ARG A 38 -51.54 23.01 10.29
C ARG A 38 -50.73 23.91 11.19
N SER A 39 -51.22 25.14 11.32
CA SER A 39 -51.00 25.98 12.48
C SER A 39 -51.04 25.09 13.71
N LEU A 40 -49.94 25.08 14.48
CA LEU A 40 -50.01 24.69 15.88
C LEU A 40 -51.11 25.57 16.45
N CYS A 41 -52.25 24.94 16.72
CA CYS A 41 -53.32 25.55 17.47
C CYS A 41 -52.67 26.08 18.74
N GLU A 42 -52.79 27.39 18.95
CA GLU A 42 -52.71 28.00 20.27
C GLU A 42 -53.76 27.30 21.14
N CYS A 43 -53.42 26.12 21.65
CA CYS A 43 -54.03 25.62 22.86
C CYS A 43 -53.23 26.30 23.96
N GLU A 44 -53.87 27.27 24.60
CA GLU A 44 -53.49 27.83 25.88
C GLU A 44 -53.21 26.69 26.88
N LEU A 45 -51.96 26.21 26.92
CA LEU A 45 -51.44 25.31 27.95
C LEU A 45 -50.84 26.12 29.12
N TYR A 46 -51.23 27.38 29.25
CA TYR A 46 -51.09 28.16 30.47
C TYR A 46 -52.43 28.24 31.21
N ALA A 47 -52.99 27.08 31.53
CA ALA A 47 -53.82 26.98 32.73
C ALA A 47 -52.85 26.78 33.90
N PRO A 48 -52.82 27.65 34.93
CA PRO A 48 -52.01 27.45 36.12
C PRO A 48 -52.67 26.35 36.94
N ALA A 49 -52.47 25.11 36.53
CA ALA A 49 -53.01 23.99 37.24
C ALA A 49 -52.14 23.78 38.48
N ASN A 50 -52.71 24.14 39.62
CA ASN A 50 -52.17 24.04 40.97
C ASN A 50 -51.99 22.56 41.37
N TYR A 51 -51.15 21.83 40.63
CA TYR A 51 -50.83 20.42 40.84
C TYR A 51 -49.66 20.20 41.81
N ASP A 52 -49.01 21.28 42.28
CA ASP A 52 -47.87 21.21 43.21
C ASP A 52 -48.23 20.64 44.59
N ASN A 53 -49.52 20.62 44.93
CA ASN A 53 -50.04 20.18 46.23
C ASN A 53 -50.71 18.79 46.22
N ASP A 54 -50.81 18.14 45.05
CA ASP A 54 -51.34 16.77 44.96
C ASP A 54 -50.23 15.76 45.34
N LEU A 55 -50.48 14.99 46.39
CA LEU A 55 -49.51 14.07 46.98
C LEU A 55 -49.13 12.93 46.02
N GLU A 56 -50.04 12.51 45.15
CA GLU A 56 -49.77 11.48 44.14
C GLU A 56 -48.95 12.05 42.98
N MET A 57 -49.31 13.25 42.51
CA MET A 57 -48.57 13.92 41.43
C MET A 57 -47.12 14.20 41.87
N LYS A 58 -46.92 14.63 43.12
CA LYS A 58 -45.58 14.88 43.68
C LYS A 58 -44.73 13.60 43.74
N ARG A 59 -45.33 12.44 44.05
CA ARG A 59 -44.64 11.14 44.04
C ARG A 59 -44.26 10.70 42.63
N VAL A 60 -45.15 10.87 41.65
CA VAL A 60 -44.87 10.54 40.25
C VAL A 60 -43.76 11.42 39.69
N MET A 61 -43.82 12.73 39.96
CA MET A 61 -42.80 13.69 39.55
C MET A 61 -41.44 13.38 40.20
N ASP A 62 -41.41 13.06 41.49
CA ASP A 62 -40.16 12.71 42.19
C ASP A 62 -39.55 11.40 41.67
N ASN A 63 -40.38 10.40 41.35
CA ASN A 63 -39.91 9.15 40.74
C ASN A 63 -39.39 9.36 39.31
N PHE A 64 -40.09 10.17 38.51
CA PHE A 64 -39.64 10.56 37.17
C PHE A 64 -38.32 11.33 37.22
N ASN A 65 -38.18 12.27 38.16
CA ASN A 65 -36.94 13.03 38.36
C ASN A 65 -35.78 12.12 38.78
N LYS A 66 -35.99 11.19 39.72
CA LYS A 66 -34.97 10.20 40.12
C LYS A 66 -34.50 9.34 38.95
N GLN A 67 -35.44 8.81 38.17
CA GLN A 67 -35.09 8.00 36.98
C GLN A 67 -34.38 8.83 35.91
N THR A 68 -34.81 10.07 35.71
CA THR A 68 -34.22 10.99 34.74
C THR A 68 -32.81 11.39 35.16
N GLN A 69 -32.59 11.70 36.44
CA GLN A 69 -31.28 12.01 36.99
C GLN A 69 -30.31 10.81 36.86
N GLN A 70 -30.78 9.59 37.12
CA GLN A 70 -29.97 8.39 36.94
C GLN A 70 -29.57 8.19 35.47
N ARG A 71 -30.51 8.38 34.53
CA ARG A 71 -30.20 8.31 33.08
C ARG A 71 -29.21 9.37 32.64
N PHE A 72 -29.28 10.58 33.20
CA PHE A 72 -28.30 11.63 32.92
C PHE A 72 -26.90 11.26 33.41
N HIS A 73 -26.78 10.73 34.63
CA HIS A 73 -25.50 10.24 35.13
C HIS A 73 -24.93 9.08 34.28
N GLU A 74 -25.77 8.11 33.90
CA GLU A 74 -25.37 7.00 33.02
C GLU A 74 -25.01 7.47 31.59
N TYR A 75 -25.65 8.53 31.10
CA TYR A 75 -25.33 9.13 29.81
C TYR A 75 -24.00 9.91 29.88
N GLU A 76 -23.77 10.69 30.93
CA GLU A 76 -22.51 11.42 31.13
C GLU A 76 -21.32 10.48 31.28
N GLU A 77 -21.43 9.40 32.05
CA GLU A 77 -20.36 8.41 32.20
C GLU A 77 -20.06 7.67 30.89
N ARG A 78 -21.10 7.29 30.13
CA ARG A 78 -20.91 6.74 28.78
C ARG A 78 -20.27 7.75 27.81
N MET A 79 -20.64 9.03 27.91
CA MET A 79 -20.05 10.09 27.09
C MET A 79 -18.58 10.32 27.44
N LYS A 80 -18.21 10.36 28.73
CA LYS A 80 -16.81 10.49 29.16
C LYS A 80 -15.96 9.32 28.66
N THR A 81 -16.40 8.08 28.90
CA THR A 81 -15.66 6.87 28.48
C THR A 81 -15.52 6.77 26.96
N THR A 82 -16.55 7.12 26.21
CA THR A 82 -16.50 7.09 24.73
C THR A 82 -15.57 8.19 24.20
N ARG A 83 -15.63 9.40 24.76
CA ARG A 83 -14.70 10.50 24.41
C ARG A 83 -13.25 10.13 24.71
N GLN A 84 -12.98 9.51 25.86
CA GLN A 84 -11.63 9.07 26.23
C GLN A 84 -11.09 8.01 25.26
N LYS A 85 -11.89 7.00 24.92
CA LYS A 85 -11.51 5.99 23.91
C LYS A 85 -11.25 6.61 22.53
N CYS A 86 -12.08 7.57 22.10
CA CYS A 86 -11.86 8.29 20.85
C CYS A 86 -10.55 9.10 20.88
N LYS A 87 -10.26 9.79 21.98
CA LYS A 87 -9.02 10.55 22.16
C LYS A 87 -7.79 9.65 22.13
N GLU A 88 -7.79 8.55 22.87
CA GLU A 88 -6.70 7.56 22.86
C GLU A 88 -6.47 6.96 21.47
N ARG A 89 -7.55 6.68 20.73
CA ARG A 89 -7.46 6.19 19.35
C ARG A 89 -6.88 7.24 18.40
N CYS A 90 -7.33 8.48 18.49
CA CYS A 90 -6.77 9.60 17.71
C CYS A 90 -5.30 9.85 18.05
N ASP A 91 -4.92 9.90 19.33
CA ASP A 91 -3.54 10.09 19.76
C ASP A 91 -2.64 8.96 19.23
N LYS A 92 -3.13 7.72 19.24
CA LYS A 92 -2.43 6.56 18.66
C LYS A 92 -2.26 6.65 17.15
N GLU A 93 -3.30 7.09 16.42
CA GLU A 93 -3.22 7.29 14.97
C GLU A 93 -2.30 8.46 14.60
N ILE A 94 -2.35 9.56 15.36
CA ILE A 94 -1.45 10.71 15.21
C ILE A 94 0.00 10.30 15.47
N GLN A 95 0.29 9.56 16.55
CA GLN A 95 1.65 9.05 16.79
C GLN A 95 2.14 8.14 15.66
N LYS A 96 1.25 7.29 15.11
CA LYS A 96 1.59 6.46 13.95
C LYS A 96 1.89 7.30 12.71
N ILE A 97 1.15 8.37 12.47
CA ILE A 97 1.40 9.31 11.36
C ILE A 97 2.73 10.06 11.57
N ILE A 98 3.01 10.56 12.78
CA ILE A 98 4.26 11.26 13.10
C ILE A 98 5.47 10.33 12.94
N LEU A 99 5.39 9.09 13.43
CA LEU A 99 6.45 8.10 13.24
C LEU A 99 6.67 7.77 11.78
N LYS A 100 5.58 7.65 11.00
CA LYS A 100 5.66 7.41 9.56
C LYS A 100 6.33 8.58 8.82
N ASP A 101 5.94 9.82 9.14
CA ASP A 101 6.51 11.03 8.53
C ASP A 101 7.99 11.21 8.88
N LYS A 102 8.39 10.85 10.11
CA LYS A 102 9.79 10.88 10.54
C LYS A 102 10.64 9.85 9.79
N LEU A 103 10.14 8.62 9.62
CA LEU A 103 10.82 7.60 8.81
C LEU A 103 10.87 7.97 7.33
N GLU A 104 9.79 8.52 6.76
CA GLU A 104 9.75 9.01 5.38
C GLU A 104 10.78 10.13 5.16
N LYS A 105 10.90 11.09 6.09
CA LYS A 105 11.93 12.15 6.05
C LYS A 105 13.36 11.59 6.12
N GLU A 106 13.63 10.68 7.05
CA GLU A 106 14.96 10.04 7.15
C GLU A 106 15.27 9.19 5.91
N LEU A 107 14.26 8.57 5.29
CA LEU A 107 14.39 7.83 4.04
C LEU A 107 14.68 8.74 2.85
N ILE A 108 14.00 9.88 2.75
CA ILE A 108 14.24 10.88 1.69
C ILE A 108 15.65 11.46 1.82
N ASP A 109 16.08 11.81 3.03
CA ASP A 109 17.43 12.36 3.26
C ASP A 109 18.53 11.34 2.90
N LYS A 110 18.34 10.07 3.29
CA LYS A 110 19.20 8.97 2.85
C LYS A 110 19.11 8.73 1.35
N PHE A 111 17.94 8.90 0.74
CA PHE A 111 17.76 8.75 -0.70
C PHE A 111 18.49 9.84 -1.48
N VAL A 112 18.43 11.09 -1.03
CA VAL A 112 19.21 12.20 -1.60
C VAL A 112 20.71 11.91 -1.48
N THR A 113 21.16 11.41 -0.33
CA THR A 113 22.57 11.08 -0.09
C THR A 113 23.04 9.88 -0.94
N LEU A 114 22.22 8.83 -1.06
CA LEU A 114 22.51 7.67 -1.91
C LEU A 114 22.42 7.99 -3.40
N ASP A 115 21.51 8.86 -3.83
CA ASP A 115 21.41 9.30 -5.23
C ASP A 115 22.65 10.14 -5.60
N THR A 116 23.18 10.97 -4.69
CA THR A 116 24.47 11.64 -4.91
C THR A 116 25.67 10.70 -4.94
N ASP A 117 25.68 9.60 -4.18
CA ASP A 117 26.74 8.57 -4.23
C ASP A 117 26.60 7.61 -5.43
N ILE A 118 25.41 7.51 -6.04
CA ILE A 118 25.11 6.59 -7.15
C ILE A 118 25.17 7.30 -8.53
N GLN A 119 25.15 8.64 -8.60
CA GLN A 119 25.29 9.42 -9.83
C GLN A 119 26.76 9.83 -10.05
N SER A 120 27.56 9.04 -10.76
CA SER A 120 27.92 9.38 -12.15
C SER A 120 28.42 8.17 -12.96
N ASP A 121 28.88 7.11 -12.30
CA ASP A 121 29.74 6.10 -12.96
C ASP A 121 29.19 4.67 -12.88
N ALA A 122 28.19 4.41 -12.02
CA ALA A 122 27.69 3.06 -11.72
C ALA A 122 26.34 2.73 -12.37
N ILE A 123 25.60 3.73 -12.85
CA ILE A 123 24.57 3.51 -13.87
C ILE A 123 25.32 3.56 -15.20
N PRO A 124 25.56 2.44 -15.89
CA PRO A 124 26.07 2.52 -17.25
C PRO A 124 25.04 3.34 -18.01
N THR A 125 25.43 4.56 -18.39
CA THR A 125 24.71 5.42 -19.30
C THR A 125 24.42 4.57 -20.52
N CYS A 126 23.19 4.06 -20.54
CA CYS A 126 22.45 3.60 -21.69
C CYS A 126 23.30 2.98 -22.82
N VAL A 127 23.82 1.77 -22.59
CA VAL A 127 24.01 0.79 -23.70
C VAL A 127 22.67 0.56 -24.43
N CYS A 128 21.55 0.93 -23.81
CA CYS A 128 20.21 0.93 -24.39
C CYS A 128 19.98 2.01 -25.46
N GLU A 129 20.66 3.16 -25.46
CA GLU A 129 20.40 4.18 -26.47
C GLU A 129 20.93 3.73 -27.84
N LYS A 130 22.13 3.13 -27.85
CA LYS A 130 22.67 2.46 -29.05
C LYS A 130 21.93 1.15 -29.38
N SER A 131 21.51 0.34 -28.40
CA SER A 131 20.83 -0.94 -28.66
C SER A 131 19.38 -0.79 -29.11
N VAL A 132 18.63 0.19 -28.60
CA VAL A 132 17.23 0.41 -29.02
C VAL A 132 17.23 1.08 -30.38
N ALA A 133 18.11 2.06 -30.62
CA ALA A 133 18.29 2.61 -31.96
C ALA A 133 18.70 1.54 -32.98
N ASP A 134 19.74 0.74 -32.71
CA ASP A 134 20.21 -0.31 -33.64
C ASP A 134 19.17 -1.45 -33.85
N LYS A 135 18.37 -1.79 -32.84
CA LYS A 135 17.29 -2.81 -32.97
C LYS A 135 16.02 -2.24 -33.63
N VAL A 136 15.67 -1.00 -33.37
CA VAL A 136 14.54 -0.31 -34.03
C VAL A 136 14.91 -0.04 -35.48
N GLU A 137 16.15 0.34 -35.78
CA GLU A 137 16.63 0.57 -37.15
C GLU A 137 16.71 -0.75 -37.94
N LYS A 138 17.25 -1.83 -37.35
CA LYS A 138 17.21 -3.18 -37.98
C LYS A 138 15.78 -3.76 -38.08
N GLY A 139 14.91 -3.48 -37.12
CA GLY A 139 13.50 -3.90 -37.14
C GLY A 139 12.68 -3.12 -38.18
N CYS A 140 12.94 -1.82 -38.32
CA CYS A 140 12.30 -0.93 -39.28
C CYS A 140 12.82 -1.17 -40.70
N LEU A 141 14.12 -1.46 -40.90
CA LEU A 141 14.66 -1.90 -42.20
C LEU A 141 14.11 -3.27 -42.62
N ARG A 142 13.93 -4.21 -41.68
CA ARG A 142 13.27 -5.50 -41.97
C ARG A 142 11.77 -5.37 -42.25
N CYS A 143 11.07 -4.42 -41.62
CA CYS A 143 9.66 -4.15 -41.91
C CYS A 143 9.47 -3.31 -43.19
N GLY A 144 10.41 -2.41 -43.51
CA GLY A 144 10.44 -1.65 -44.75
C GLY A 144 10.73 -2.49 -45.98
N GLY A 145 11.54 -3.56 -45.84
CA GLY A 145 11.79 -4.54 -46.91
C GLY A 145 10.57 -5.37 -47.33
N VAL A 146 9.52 -5.44 -46.49
CA VAL A 146 8.26 -6.15 -46.80
C VAL A 146 7.23 -5.22 -47.46
N LEU A 147 7.47 -3.91 -47.48
CA LEU A 147 6.61 -2.93 -48.19
C LEU A 147 6.89 -2.85 -49.69
N GLY A 148 7.91 -3.57 -50.19
CA GLY A 148 8.22 -3.69 -51.63
C GLY A 148 7.45 -4.78 -52.38
N GLY A 149 6.66 -5.62 -51.70
CA GLY A 149 5.89 -6.69 -52.32
C GLY A 149 4.49 -6.77 -51.73
N GLY A 150 3.47 -6.58 -52.57
CA GLY A 150 2.08 -6.47 -52.16
C GLY A 150 1.60 -7.60 -51.22
N VAL A 151 0.70 -7.21 -50.31
CA VAL A 151 0.01 -7.99 -49.27
C VAL A 151 0.68 -7.91 -47.89
N ALA A 152 0.22 -6.96 -47.05
CA ALA A 152 0.57 -6.93 -45.62
C ALA A 152 -0.65 -6.60 -44.73
N PRO A 153 -1.19 -7.59 -43.98
CA PRO A 153 -1.92 -7.35 -42.74
C PRO A 153 -1.02 -7.49 -41.49
N ALA A 154 0.25 -7.85 -41.63
CA ALA A 154 1.08 -8.35 -40.52
C ALA A 154 1.76 -7.27 -39.65
N VAL A 155 1.69 -5.98 -40.02
CA VAL A 155 2.36 -4.90 -39.27
C VAL A 155 1.77 -4.73 -37.86
N GLY A 156 0.49 -5.07 -37.67
CA GLY A 156 -0.16 -5.01 -36.35
C GLY A 156 0.27 -6.11 -35.36
N LEU A 157 0.76 -7.27 -35.85
CA LEU A 157 1.11 -8.40 -34.99
C LEU A 157 2.51 -8.28 -34.37
N LEU A 158 3.44 -7.63 -35.08
CA LEU A 158 4.84 -7.50 -34.62
C LEU A 158 5.02 -6.37 -33.59
N GLY A 159 4.23 -5.29 -33.68
CA GLY A 159 4.26 -4.20 -32.69
C GLY A 159 3.76 -4.62 -31.31
N ALA A 160 2.73 -5.47 -31.24
CA ALA A 160 2.17 -5.96 -29.97
C ALA A 160 3.13 -6.89 -29.21
N MET A 161 3.89 -7.73 -29.92
CA MET A 161 4.88 -8.64 -29.32
C MET A 161 6.07 -7.89 -28.68
N GLY A 162 6.48 -6.75 -29.26
CA GLY A 162 7.58 -5.94 -28.74
C GLY A 162 7.24 -5.28 -27.39
N ILE A 163 6.01 -4.77 -27.24
CA ILE A 163 5.55 -4.10 -26.01
C ILE A 163 5.41 -5.09 -24.85
N TYR A 164 4.92 -6.31 -25.14
CA TYR A 164 4.82 -7.36 -24.12
C TYR A 164 6.21 -7.80 -23.62
N GLY A 165 7.18 -7.96 -24.52
CA GLY A 165 8.57 -8.25 -24.15
C GLY A 165 9.22 -7.13 -23.33
N TRP A 166 8.99 -5.87 -23.70
CA TRP A 166 9.47 -4.71 -22.94
C TRP A 166 8.87 -4.66 -21.54
N LYS A 167 7.55 -4.89 -21.41
CA LYS A 167 6.86 -4.91 -20.13
C LYS A 167 7.45 -5.96 -19.18
N ILE A 168 7.69 -7.18 -19.68
CA ILE A 168 8.31 -8.25 -18.89
C ILE A 168 9.73 -7.85 -18.46
N GLY A 169 10.52 -7.31 -19.39
CA GLY A 169 11.88 -6.85 -19.09
C GLY A 169 11.90 -5.76 -18.02
N ALA A 170 11.04 -4.75 -18.17
CA ALA A 170 10.91 -3.63 -17.25
C ALA A 170 10.50 -4.08 -15.84
N LEU A 171 9.52 -4.98 -15.73
CA LEU A 171 9.10 -5.56 -14.45
C LEU A 171 10.22 -6.36 -13.78
N ALA A 172 11.00 -7.11 -14.54
CA ALA A 172 12.14 -7.87 -14.01
C ALA A 172 13.23 -6.94 -13.46
N THR A 173 13.56 -5.84 -14.15
CA THR A 173 14.50 -4.83 -13.64
C THR A 173 13.97 -4.09 -12.41
N ALA A 174 12.70 -3.71 -12.42
CA ALA A 174 12.06 -3.05 -11.28
C ALA A 174 12.08 -3.94 -10.03
N THR A 175 11.78 -5.24 -10.19
CA THR A 175 11.81 -6.21 -9.09
C THR A 175 13.23 -6.35 -8.52
N LYS A 176 14.27 -6.42 -9.37
CA LYS A 176 15.68 -6.48 -8.92
C LYS A 176 16.10 -5.23 -8.16
N TYR A 177 15.69 -4.05 -8.63
CA TYR A 177 15.96 -2.80 -7.94
C TYR A 177 15.24 -2.75 -6.58
N ALA A 178 13.97 -3.12 -6.55
CA ALA A 178 13.15 -3.15 -5.34
C ALA A 178 13.70 -4.11 -4.29
N THR A 179 14.16 -5.31 -4.69
CA THR A 179 14.77 -6.27 -3.76
C THR A 179 16.11 -5.77 -3.24
N ALA A 180 16.98 -5.22 -4.09
CA ALA A 180 18.26 -4.66 -3.67
C ALA A 180 18.07 -3.52 -2.64
N LYS A 181 17.14 -2.61 -2.92
CA LYS A 181 16.80 -1.49 -2.03
C LYS A 181 16.12 -1.97 -0.74
N GLY A 182 15.22 -2.95 -0.85
CA GLY A 182 14.59 -3.61 0.28
C GLY A 182 15.62 -4.25 1.22
N HIS A 183 16.60 -4.98 0.67
CA HIS A 183 17.67 -5.58 1.47
C HIS A 183 18.55 -4.55 2.19
N ALA A 184 18.94 -3.48 1.49
CA ALA A 184 19.77 -2.42 2.08
C ALA A 184 19.05 -1.73 3.24
N LEU A 185 17.79 -1.34 3.05
CA LEU A 185 16.99 -0.66 4.06
C LEU A 185 16.56 -1.60 5.20
N GLY A 186 16.20 -2.85 4.86
CA GLY A 186 15.87 -3.87 5.85
C GLY A 186 17.04 -4.17 6.79
N LYS A 187 18.27 -4.21 6.27
CA LYS A 187 19.47 -4.36 7.11
C LYS A 187 19.62 -3.22 8.12
N ILE A 188 19.46 -1.97 7.68
CA ILE A 188 19.53 -0.79 8.56
C ILE A 188 18.45 -0.86 9.64
N TYR A 189 17.22 -1.23 9.26
CA TYR A 189 16.12 -1.37 10.21
C TYR A 189 16.40 -2.46 11.26
N GLY A 190 16.90 -3.62 10.82
CA GLY A 190 17.29 -4.70 11.73
C GLY A 190 18.41 -4.30 12.70
N GLU A 191 19.41 -3.55 12.23
CA GLU A 191 20.48 -3.05 13.09
C GLU A 191 19.96 -2.09 14.18
N LEU A 192 19.02 -1.20 13.82
CA LEU A 192 18.36 -0.30 14.78
C LEU A 192 17.54 -1.07 15.82
N VAL A 193 16.70 -2.01 15.39
CA VAL A 193 15.89 -2.82 16.30
C VAL A 193 16.77 -3.71 17.18
N GLY A 194 17.84 -4.28 16.63
CA GLY A 194 18.83 -5.04 17.39
C GLY A 194 19.46 -4.20 18.50
N LYS A 195 19.81 -2.94 18.20
CA LYS A 195 20.34 -2.01 19.21
C LYS A 195 19.31 -1.70 20.30
N GLU A 196 18.08 -1.38 19.93
CA GLU A 196 17.01 -1.09 20.89
C GLU A 196 16.76 -2.29 21.83
N GLU A 197 16.79 -3.51 21.28
CA GLU A 197 16.65 -4.74 22.06
C GLU A 197 17.79 -4.93 23.06
N VAL A 198 19.05 -4.72 22.65
CA VAL A 198 20.18 -4.79 23.58
C VAL A 198 20.04 -3.76 24.69
N ILE A 199 19.69 -2.51 24.36
CA ILE A 199 19.49 -1.44 25.35
C ILE A 199 18.38 -1.82 26.35
N GLY A 200 17.25 -2.35 25.85
CA GLY A 200 16.14 -2.81 26.69
C GLY A 200 16.55 -3.95 27.63
N LEU A 201 17.30 -4.92 27.13
CA LEU A 201 17.82 -6.03 27.94
C LEU A 201 18.82 -5.53 28.98
N LEU A 202 19.78 -4.67 28.63
CA LEU A 202 20.74 -4.10 29.57
C LEU A 202 20.06 -3.33 30.72
N ARG A 203 18.99 -2.57 30.44
CA ARG A 203 18.17 -1.92 31.48
C ARG A 203 17.45 -2.92 32.39
N THR A 204 17.02 -4.04 31.83
CA THR A 204 16.39 -5.13 32.59
C THR A 204 17.38 -5.76 33.57
N PHE A 205 18.67 -5.82 33.20
CA PHE A 205 19.77 -6.21 34.09
C PHE A 205 20.30 -5.06 34.97
N PHE A 206 19.63 -3.91 35.05
CA PHE A 206 20.06 -2.77 35.87
C PHE A 206 21.46 -2.21 35.52
N VAL A 207 21.97 -2.48 34.31
CA VAL A 207 23.29 -2.01 33.87
C VAL A 207 23.33 -0.49 33.77
N ASP A 208 22.21 0.14 33.42
CA ASP A 208 22.01 1.59 33.39
C ASP A 208 22.19 2.24 34.77
N LYS A 209 21.82 1.54 35.85
CA LYS A 209 21.89 2.07 37.22
C LYS A 209 23.19 1.73 37.94
N LEU A 210 23.73 0.54 37.67
CA LEU A 210 24.98 0.08 38.28
C LEU A 210 26.21 0.61 37.56
N PHE A 211 26.13 0.74 36.23
CA PHE A 211 27.25 1.09 35.38
C PHE A 211 26.87 2.21 34.39
N PRO A 212 26.41 3.39 34.88
CA PRO A 212 25.85 4.43 34.02
C PRO A 212 26.83 4.89 32.93
N LYS A 213 28.11 5.08 33.27
CA LYS A 213 29.15 5.47 32.30
C LYS A 213 29.36 4.42 31.20
N ILE A 214 29.32 3.13 31.55
CA ILE A 214 29.47 2.04 30.59
C ILE A 214 28.24 1.98 29.68
N PHE A 215 27.05 2.12 30.27
CA PHE A 215 25.80 2.13 29.54
C PHE A 215 25.70 3.31 28.57
N GLU A 216 26.03 4.53 29.01
CA GLU A 216 26.07 5.72 28.16
C GLU A 216 27.07 5.56 27.00
N THR A 217 28.27 5.04 27.29
CA THR A 217 29.27 4.78 26.24
C THR A 217 28.72 3.81 25.19
N PHE A 218 28.07 2.72 25.63
CA PHE A 218 27.47 1.76 24.70
C PHE A 218 26.27 2.33 23.95
N ASP A 219 25.45 3.17 24.59
CA ASP A 219 24.31 3.82 23.94
C ASP A 219 24.75 4.74 22.80
N THR A 220 25.94 5.36 22.92
CA THR A 220 26.56 6.12 21.83
C THR A 220 27.15 5.25 20.71
N THR A 221 27.48 3.98 20.99
CA THR A 221 28.02 3.05 19.98
C THR A 221 26.96 2.68 18.94
N SER A 222 27.35 2.62 17.66
CA SER A 222 26.44 2.30 16.56
C SER A 222 26.13 0.80 16.43
N ARG A 223 27.07 -0.07 16.82
CA ARG A 223 27.00 -1.52 16.57
C ARG A 223 26.59 -2.28 17.83
N TYR A 224 25.37 -2.81 17.84
CA TYR A 224 24.86 -3.60 18.97
C TYR A 224 25.67 -4.89 19.22
N THR A 225 26.40 -5.39 18.22
CA THR A 225 27.27 -6.57 18.32
C THR A 225 28.43 -6.39 19.30
N GLU A 226 28.79 -5.14 19.59
CA GLU A 226 29.89 -4.80 20.49
C GLU A 226 29.51 -4.95 21.97
N VAL A 227 28.28 -5.34 22.30
CA VAL A 227 27.82 -5.56 23.68
C VAL A 227 28.71 -6.54 24.46
N THR A 228 29.31 -7.52 23.77
CA THR A 228 30.23 -8.49 24.39
C THR A 228 31.57 -7.89 24.82
N THR A 229 31.97 -6.76 24.21
CA THR A 229 33.21 -6.05 24.58
C THR A 229 33.11 -5.38 25.96
N LEU A 230 31.88 -5.11 26.43
CA LEU A 230 31.61 -4.53 27.74
C LEU A 230 31.99 -5.45 28.90
N THR A 231 32.19 -6.75 28.65
CA THR A 231 32.49 -7.77 29.67
C THR A 231 33.60 -7.31 30.62
N LYS A 232 34.73 -6.84 30.08
CA LYS A 232 35.90 -6.45 30.90
C LYS A 232 35.60 -5.21 31.75
N SER A 233 34.94 -4.22 31.15
CA SER A 233 34.58 -2.96 31.83
C SER A 233 33.56 -3.21 32.95
N ILE A 234 32.54 -4.03 32.68
CA ILE A 234 31.51 -4.39 33.66
C ILE A 234 32.13 -5.18 34.82
N LEU A 235 32.99 -6.17 34.55
CA LEU A 235 33.65 -6.94 35.60
C LEU A 235 34.50 -6.04 36.51
N ARG A 236 35.28 -5.13 35.92
CA ARG A 236 36.14 -4.21 36.68
C ARG A 236 35.32 -3.30 37.60
N GLU A 237 34.24 -2.70 37.09
CA GLU A 237 33.37 -1.84 37.91
C GLU A 237 32.52 -2.66 38.88
N TYR A 238 32.18 -3.92 38.56
CA TYR A 238 31.46 -4.77 39.50
C TYR A 238 32.30 -5.08 40.74
N ASP A 239 33.61 -5.31 40.58
CA ASP A 239 34.52 -5.56 41.69
C ASP A 239 34.70 -4.35 42.61
N THR A 240 34.57 -3.11 42.09
CA THR A 240 34.64 -1.90 42.92
C THR A 240 33.37 -1.69 43.74
N ILE A 241 32.20 -2.02 43.19
CA ILE A 241 30.90 -1.76 43.83
C ILE A 241 30.37 -2.91 44.70
N ARG A 242 30.90 -4.13 44.56
CA ARG A 242 30.42 -5.33 45.28
C ARG A 242 30.39 -5.15 46.81
N ASN A 243 31.29 -4.33 47.35
CA ASN A 243 31.40 -4.04 48.79
C ASN A 243 31.02 -2.58 49.13
N SER A 244 30.24 -1.91 48.27
CA SER A 244 29.82 -0.53 48.50
C SER A 244 28.94 -0.41 49.75
N MET A 245 29.17 0.64 50.56
CA MET A 245 28.34 0.98 51.72
C MET A 245 27.07 1.78 51.34
N ASP A 246 26.91 2.17 50.06
CA ASP A 246 25.71 2.84 49.57
C ASP A 246 24.55 1.84 49.47
N ALA A 247 23.48 2.09 50.24
CA ALA A 247 22.31 1.22 50.32
C ALA A 247 21.58 1.03 48.97
N THR A 248 21.64 2.03 48.08
CA THR A 248 21.05 1.96 46.74
C THR A 248 21.89 1.08 45.83
N VAL A 249 23.22 1.25 45.87
CA VAL A 249 24.16 0.42 45.09
C VAL A 249 24.09 -1.03 45.56
N ALA A 250 24.09 -1.28 46.87
CA ALA A 250 23.97 -2.62 47.44
C ALA A 250 22.67 -3.32 47.00
N ARG A 251 21.53 -2.62 47.01
CA ARG A 251 20.24 -3.16 46.55
C ARG A 251 20.23 -3.48 45.06
N ASN A 252 20.81 -2.62 44.23
CA ASN A 252 20.89 -2.87 42.79
C ASN A 252 21.86 -4.03 42.49
N CYS A 253 22.95 -4.14 43.25
CA CYS A 253 23.92 -5.23 43.12
C CYS A 253 23.30 -6.58 43.47
N SER A 254 22.48 -6.67 44.53
CA SER A 254 21.75 -7.90 44.86
C SER A 254 20.79 -8.29 43.75
N ARG A 255 20.01 -7.34 43.22
CA ARG A 255 19.08 -7.58 42.10
C ARG A 255 19.78 -8.03 40.83
N PHE A 256 20.93 -7.43 40.52
CA PHE A 256 21.74 -7.84 39.38
C PHE A 256 22.23 -9.28 39.54
N LYS A 257 22.68 -9.66 40.73
CA LYS A 257 23.08 -11.04 41.05
C LYS A 257 21.91 -12.01 40.94
N ASP A 258 20.74 -11.66 41.46
CA ASP A 258 19.53 -12.48 41.36
C ASP A 258 19.11 -12.67 39.88
N MET A 259 19.16 -11.60 39.08
CA MET A 259 18.87 -11.66 37.65
C MET A 259 19.89 -12.53 36.90
N LEU A 260 21.18 -12.36 37.17
CA LEU A 260 22.22 -13.23 36.61
C LEU A 260 22.00 -14.70 36.96
N GLY A 261 21.66 -15.00 38.21
CA GLY A 261 21.40 -16.37 38.68
C GLY A 261 20.18 -17.00 38.03
N ASN A 262 19.10 -16.24 37.84
CA ASN A 262 17.89 -16.72 37.17
C ASN A 262 18.07 -16.90 35.66
N TYR A 263 18.90 -16.07 35.04
CA TYR A 263 19.14 -16.09 33.60
C TYR A 263 20.13 -17.19 33.20
N VAL A 264 21.18 -17.39 34.00
CA VAL A 264 22.13 -18.50 33.87
C VAL A 264 21.58 -19.72 34.63
N GLN A 265 20.47 -20.30 34.17
CA GLN A 265 20.03 -21.60 34.71
C GLN A 265 21.19 -22.61 34.58
N ASN A 266 21.56 -23.22 35.72
CA ASN A 266 22.71 -24.11 36.00
C ASN A 266 23.87 -23.54 36.84
N VAL A 267 23.61 -22.67 37.83
CA VAL A 267 24.50 -22.59 39.00
C VAL A 267 23.68 -22.96 40.23
N GLY A 268 23.77 -24.22 40.64
CA GLY A 268 23.14 -24.71 41.85
C GLY A 268 23.64 -23.91 43.05
N THR A 269 22.72 -23.29 43.79
CA THR A 269 22.72 -22.91 45.22
C THR A 269 23.97 -22.33 45.92
N HIS A 270 25.13 -22.17 45.28
CA HIS A 270 26.33 -21.58 45.85
C HIS A 270 27.02 -20.70 44.79
N GLY A 271 26.78 -19.39 44.85
CA GLY A 271 27.56 -18.35 44.18
C GLY A 271 27.64 -18.47 42.65
N THR A 272 26.90 -17.63 41.92
CA THR A 272 27.25 -17.36 40.52
C THR A 272 28.68 -16.82 40.48
N ASP A 273 29.62 -17.55 39.89
CA ASP A 273 30.94 -17.02 39.55
C ASP A 273 30.74 -15.87 38.56
N GLU A 274 30.71 -14.63 39.06
CA GLU A 274 30.44 -13.43 38.27
C GLU A 274 31.38 -13.27 37.05
N PRO A 275 32.67 -13.68 37.11
CA PRO A 275 33.56 -13.75 35.94
C PRO A 275 33.07 -14.65 34.80
N THR A 276 32.22 -15.63 35.08
CA THR A 276 31.64 -16.54 34.08
C THR A 276 30.20 -16.15 33.69
N ALA A 277 29.41 -15.66 34.64
CA ALA A 277 28.01 -15.31 34.44
C ALA A 277 27.83 -14.06 33.57
N ILE A 278 28.62 -13.01 33.79
CA ILE A 278 28.51 -11.74 33.05
C ILE A 278 28.81 -11.90 31.55
N PRO A 279 29.92 -12.53 31.12
CA PRO A 279 30.15 -12.79 29.70
C PRO A 279 29.06 -13.67 29.06
N LYS A 280 28.49 -14.63 29.82
CA LYS A 280 27.42 -15.50 29.33
C LYS A 280 26.12 -14.71 29.10
N MET A 281 25.74 -13.87 30.06
CA MET A 281 24.60 -12.95 29.93
C MET A 281 24.72 -12.07 28.68
N LEU A 282 25.87 -11.41 28.48
CA LEU A 282 26.07 -10.52 27.31
C LEU A 282 26.02 -11.29 25.98
N ARG A 283 26.50 -12.54 25.95
CA ARG A 283 26.41 -13.41 24.77
C ARG A 283 24.97 -13.79 24.46
N GLU A 284 24.19 -14.15 25.48
CA GLU A 284 22.77 -14.49 25.31
C GLU A 284 21.94 -13.26 24.90
N ILE A 285 22.21 -12.09 25.47
CA ILE A 285 21.63 -10.81 25.03
C ILE A 285 21.93 -10.58 23.54
N LEU A 286 23.19 -10.77 23.13
CA LEU A 286 23.58 -10.63 21.73
C LEU A 286 22.83 -11.62 20.83
N GLU A 287 22.65 -12.87 21.25
CA GLU A 287 21.91 -13.87 20.48
C GLU A 287 20.43 -13.50 20.32
N ILE A 288 19.77 -13.06 21.39
CA ILE A 288 18.37 -12.62 21.36
C ILE A 288 18.20 -11.42 20.45
N ALA A 289 19.04 -10.39 20.64
CA ALA A 289 19.02 -9.20 19.81
C ALA A 289 19.32 -9.53 18.34
N THR A 290 20.25 -10.44 18.06
CA THR A 290 20.58 -10.87 16.69
C THR A 290 19.42 -11.62 16.04
N LYS A 291 18.72 -12.47 16.79
CA LYS A 291 17.52 -13.16 16.28
C LYS A 291 16.42 -12.16 15.93
N LYS A 292 16.13 -11.21 16.84
CA LYS A 292 15.13 -10.16 16.61
C LYS A 292 15.51 -9.24 15.44
N ALA A 293 16.76 -8.78 15.40
CA ALA A 293 17.29 -7.96 14.32
C ALA A 293 17.15 -8.63 12.95
N LYS A 294 17.47 -9.93 12.85
CA LYS A 294 17.33 -10.69 11.59
C LYS A 294 15.88 -10.85 11.16
N ALA A 295 14.97 -11.13 12.10
CA ALA A 295 13.55 -11.29 11.80
C ALA A 295 12.94 -9.97 11.30
N GLU A 296 13.21 -8.87 12.00
CA GLU A 296 12.71 -7.53 11.68
C GLU A 296 13.37 -6.97 10.40
N ALA A 297 14.65 -7.28 10.15
CA ALA A 297 15.30 -6.95 8.88
C ALA A 297 14.62 -7.65 7.70
N ALA A 298 14.28 -8.93 7.85
CA ALA A 298 13.63 -9.71 6.80
C ALA A 298 12.20 -9.21 6.54
N ASP A 299 11.44 -8.90 7.58
CA ASP A 299 10.09 -8.35 7.47
C ASP A 299 10.10 -6.96 6.80
N ALA A 300 10.96 -6.06 7.27
CA ALA A 300 11.12 -4.73 6.66
C ALA A 300 11.60 -4.82 5.21
N SER A 301 12.60 -5.68 4.92
CA SER A 301 13.10 -5.90 3.56
C SER A 301 11.99 -6.38 2.63
N SER A 302 11.14 -7.30 3.09
CA SER A 302 10.02 -7.84 2.31
C SER A 302 8.96 -6.77 2.02
N LYS A 303 8.56 -6.01 3.06
CA LYS A 303 7.58 -4.92 2.92
C LYS A 303 8.04 -3.82 1.96
N ILE A 304 9.28 -3.36 2.13
CA ILE A 304 9.85 -2.31 1.27
C ILE A 304 9.98 -2.80 -0.18
N ALA A 305 10.44 -4.04 -0.39
CA ALA A 305 10.53 -4.62 -1.72
C ALA A 305 9.13 -4.76 -2.36
N ALA A 306 8.13 -5.18 -1.60
CA ALA A 306 6.75 -5.31 -2.08
C ALA A 306 6.14 -3.95 -2.46
N ASP A 307 6.29 -2.94 -1.62
CA ASP A 307 5.77 -1.59 -1.85
C ASP A 307 6.41 -0.96 -3.09
N LEU A 308 7.74 -1.03 -3.21
CA LEU A 308 8.47 -0.55 -4.39
C LEU A 308 8.08 -1.32 -5.66
N THR A 309 7.98 -2.64 -5.58
CA THR A 309 7.57 -3.46 -6.72
C THR A 309 6.16 -3.10 -7.17
N ALA A 310 5.24 -2.85 -6.23
CA ALA A 310 3.87 -2.44 -6.54
C ALA A 310 3.84 -1.04 -7.19
N GLN A 311 4.62 -0.09 -6.66
CA GLN A 311 4.74 1.25 -7.22
C GLN A 311 5.25 1.21 -8.67
N GLU A 312 6.38 0.54 -8.91
CA GLU A 312 6.99 0.42 -10.23
C GLU A 312 6.07 -0.34 -11.20
N THR A 313 5.44 -1.42 -10.74
CA THR A 313 4.48 -2.19 -11.56
C THR A 313 3.30 -1.33 -11.98
N ASN A 314 2.80 -0.46 -11.11
CA ASN A 314 1.71 0.46 -11.44
C ASN A 314 2.13 1.50 -12.47
N VAL A 315 3.34 2.06 -12.36
CA VAL A 315 3.90 2.99 -13.34
C VAL A 315 4.04 2.30 -14.71
N ILE A 316 4.66 1.11 -14.75
CA ILE A 316 4.84 0.33 -15.98
C ILE A 316 3.49 -0.02 -16.62
N ASN A 317 2.53 -0.50 -15.84
CA ASN A 317 1.19 -0.83 -16.34
C ASN A 317 0.45 0.39 -16.90
N THR A 318 0.63 1.56 -16.28
CA THR A 318 0.02 2.82 -16.74
C THR A 318 0.59 3.23 -18.09
N ILE A 319 1.93 3.16 -18.25
CA ILE A 319 2.60 3.45 -19.51
C ILE A 319 2.18 2.45 -20.59
N CYS A 320 2.19 1.14 -20.30
CA CYS A 320 1.78 0.11 -21.27
C CYS A 320 0.33 0.28 -21.72
N ARG A 321 -0.61 0.56 -20.80
CA ARG A 321 -2.02 0.80 -21.17
C ARG A 321 -2.16 1.99 -22.12
N SER A 322 -1.41 3.07 -21.89
CA SER A 322 -1.46 4.23 -22.79
C SER A 322 -1.11 3.84 -24.23
N TRP A 323 -0.07 3.02 -24.41
CA TRP A 323 0.35 2.54 -25.73
C TRP A 323 -0.65 1.54 -26.33
N GLU A 324 -1.22 0.64 -25.52
CA GLU A 324 -2.27 -0.28 -25.96
C GLU A 324 -3.49 0.48 -26.50
N THR A 325 -3.94 1.54 -25.83
CA THR A 325 -5.09 2.34 -26.31
C THR A 325 -4.80 3.00 -27.66
N THR A 326 -3.59 3.54 -27.85
CA THR A 326 -3.15 4.14 -29.11
C THR A 326 -3.11 3.11 -30.24
N ILE A 327 -2.61 1.89 -29.96
CA ILE A 327 -2.56 0.81 -30.94
C ILE A 327 -3.97 0.34 -31.31
N ILE A 328 -4.85 0.15 -30.34
CA ILE A 328 -6.25 -0.23 -30.59
C ILE A 328 -6.94 0.82 -31.45
N ALA A 329 -6.76 2.12 -31.15
CA ALA A 329 -7.34 3.20 -31.95
C ALA A 329 -6.83 3.17 -33.41
N ALA A 330 -5.53 2.93 -33.63
CA ALA A 330 -4.96 2.80 -34.96
C ALA A 330 -5.51 1.58 -35.73
N VAL A 331 -5.67 0.43 -35.06
CA VAL A 331 -6.25 -0.78 -35.67
C VAL A 331 -7.71 -0.56 -36.06
N VAL A 332 -8.50 0.06 -35.18
CA VAL A 332 -9.92 0.40 -35.45
C VAL A 332 -10.01 1.33 -36.67
N ALA A 333 -9.14 2.34 -36.76
CA ALA A 333 -9.11 3.24 -37.92
C ALA A 333 -8.81 2.48 -39.24
N ILE A 334 -7.85 1.56 -39.25
CA ILE A 334 -7.52 0.73 -40.42
C ILE A 334 -8.72 -0.15 -40.83
N VAL A 335 -9.39 -0.78 -39.87
CA VAL A 335 -10.56 -1.63 -40.13
C VAL A 335 -11.71 -0.82 -40.76
N ILE A 336 -11.95 0.41 -40.29
CA ILE A 336 -12.96 1.31 -40.86
C ILE A 336 -12.62 1.65 -42.32
N ILE A 337 -11.36 1.96 -42.63
CA ILE A 337 -10.91 2.26 -44.01
C ILE A 337 -11.16 1.05 -44.92
N ILE A 338 -10.80 -0.16 -44.48
CA ILE A 338 -11.02 -1.39 -45.25
C ILE A 338 -12.51 -1.62 -45.50
N LEU A 339 -13.37 -1.44 -44.49
CA LEU A 339 -14.82 -1.58 -44.64
C LEU A 339 -15.39 -0.59 -45.67
N ILE A 340 -14.96 0.68 -45.65
CA ILE A 340 -15.38 1.69 -46.63
C ILE A 340 -14.96 1.26 -48.04
N MET A 341 -13.72 0.78 -48.23
CA MET A 341 -13.25 0.30 -49.53
C MET A 341 -14.07 -0.88 -50.05
N VAL A 342 -14.44 -1.83 -49.19
CA VAL A 342 -15.28 -2.98 -49.54
C VAL A 342 -16.69 -2.53 -49.94
N ILE A 343 -17.29 -1.59 -49.22
CA ILE A 343 -18.62 -1.04 -49.55
C ILE A 343 -18.59 -0.34 -50.92
N ILE A 344 -17.61 0.54 -51.16
CA ILE A 344 -17.44 1.22 -52.45
C ILE A 344 -17.24 0.19 -53.57
N TYR A 345 -16.40 -0.81 -53.35
CA TYR A 345 -16.16 -1.89 -54.30
C TYR A 345 -17.45 -2.66 -54.64
N LEU A 346 -18.26 -3.01 -53.64
CA LEU A 346 -19.53 -3.72 -53.84
C LEU A 346 -20.53 -2.86 -54.63
N ILE A 347 -20.62 -1.55 -54.34
CA ILE A 347 -21.46 -0.61 -55.09
C ILE A 347 -21.02 -0.54 -56.56
N LEU A 348 -19.72 -0.35 -56.81
CA LEU A 348 -19.16 -0.29 -58.16
C LEU A 348 -19.34 -1.60 -58.93
N ARG A 349 -19.16 -2.74 -58.26
CA ARG A 349 -19.38 -4.07 -58.84
C ARG A 349 -20.85 -4.29 -59.19
N HIS A 350 -21.76 -3.89 -58.31
CA HIS A 350 -23.20 -3.98 -58.55
C HIS A 350 -23.61 -3.10 -59.74
N ARG A 351 -23.10 -1.87 -59.82
CA ARG A 351 -23.33 -0.96 -60.97
C ARG A 351 -22.82 -1.57 -62.28
N ARG A 352 -21.60 -2.15 -62.30
CA ARG A 352 -21.05 -2.84 -63.47
C ARG A 352 -21.92 -4.01 -63.91
N LYS A 353 -22.33 -4.90 -63.00
CA LYS A 353 -23.22 -6.03 -63.31
C LYS A 353 -24.57 -5.55 -63.88
N LYS A 354 -25.17 -4.50 -63.31
CA LYS A 354 -26.44 -3.94 -63.83
C LYS A 354 -26.26 -3.36 -65.24
N LYS A 355 -25.15 -2.67 -65.51
CA LYS A 355 -24.84 -2.15 -66.85
C LYS A 355 -24.69 -3.28 -67.88
N MET A 356 -24.03 -4.38 -67.52
CA MET A 356 -23.87 -5.55 -68.42
C MET A 356 -25.20 -6.26 -68.69
N LYS A 357 -26.06 -6.45 -67.68
CA LYS A 357 -27.40 -7.03 -67.88
C LYS A 357 -28.27 -6.19 -68.82
N LYS A 358 -28.25 -4.86 -68.67
CA LYS A 358 -28.95 -3.95 -69.59
C LYS A 358 -28.42 -4.08 -71.02
N LYS A 359 -27.10 -4.09 -71.21
CA LYS A 359 -26.50 -4.29 -72.55
C LYS A 359 -26.96 -5.59 -73.21
N LEU A 360 -27.04 -6.69 -72.46
CA LEU A 360 -27.47 -7.98 -72.98
C LEU A 360 -28.94 -7.97 -73.45
N GLN A 361 -29.81 -7.23 -72.76
CA GLN A 361 -31.22 -7.05 -73.16
C GLN A 361 -31.34 -6.22 -74.45
N TYR A 362 -30.53 -5.16 -74.60
CA TYR A 362 -30.53 -4.36 -75.83
C TYR A 362 -30.03 -5.13 -77.04
N ILE A 363 -29.03 -6.01 -76.89
CA ILE A 363 -28.54 -6.87 -77.99
C ILE A 363 -29.64 -7.82 -78.46
N LYS A 364 -30.37 -8.46 -77.53
CA LYS A 364 -31.47 -9.37 -77.89
C LYS A 364 -32.60 -8.69 -78.66
N LEU A 365 -32.93 -7.44 -78.32
CA LEU A 365 -33.97 -6.66 -79.01
C LEU A 365 -33.57 -6.20 -80.42
N LEU A 366 -32.29 -6.31 -80.80
CA LEU A 366 -31.80 -5.93 -82.12
C LEU A 366 -31.65 -7.13 -83.08
N GLU A 367 -31.72 -8.36 -82.57
CA GLU A 367 -31.64 -9.60 -83.35
C GLU A 367 -33.01 -10.17 -83.72
N GLU A 368 -34.09 -9.73 -83.05
CA GLU A 368 -35.48 -9.88 -83.50
C GLU A 368 -35.85 -8.72 -84.43
#